data_AF-A0A936WZC1-F1
#
_entry.id   AF-A0A936WZC1-F1
#
_cell.length_a   1.000
_cell.length_b   1.000
_cell.length_c   1.000
_cell.angle_alpha   90.00
_cell.angle_beta   90.00
_cell.angle_gamma   90.00
#
_symmetry.space_group_name_H-M   'P 1'
#
loop_
_entity.id
_entity.type
_entity.pdbx_description
1 polymer ?
#
loop_
_entity_poly.entity_id
_entity_poly.type
_entity_poly.pdbx_seq_one_letter_code
_entity_poly.pdbx_strand_id
1 'polypeptide(L)'
;MKTTAFSLFFCLTSISIVAQNVGINTTTPNRAKLEVFGVAGAGSTSGIFGVGGAGISIQQNWPTIGFNQYRDETSPGTQGRFMANGFAAIQYMDPGTGVMAIDMFPSGTSTSFTPVGVRAMTFFPTGNVGIRTGIANASLAVSRGEGIEGTAVFQGGIYSSQFNYNISEDTYIRPGKDSSKYI
;
A
#
# COMPACT_ATOMS: atom_id res chain seq x y z
N MET A 1 -16.76 31.07 68.15
CA MET A 1 -17.47 31.27 66.86
C MET A 1 -16.75 30.44 65.81
N LYS A 2 -17.21 29.21 65.59
CA LYS A 2 -17.88 28.75 64.35
C LYS A 2 -17.07 29.06 63.08
N THR A 3 -16.26 28.08 62.71
CA THR A 3 -15.71 27.85 61.37
C THR A 3 -16.82 27.96 60.33
N THR A 4 -16.73 28.98 59.48
CA THR A 4 -17.62 29.16 58.34
C THR A 4 -17.38 28.08 57.29
N ALA A 5 -18.51 27.56 56.83
CA ALA A 5 -18.66 26.42 55.96
C ALA A 5 -18.29 26.75 54.50
N PHE A 6 -17.78 25.72 53.80
CA PHE A 6 -18.39 25.19 52.58
C PHE A 6 -18.64 26.18 51.42
N SER A 7 -17.76 26.12 50.43
CA SER A 7 -18.06 26.41 49.02
C SER A 7 -17.21 25.43 48.20
N LEU A 8 -17.72 24.22 47.96
CA LEU A 8 -18.47 23.85 46.75
C LEU A 8 -17.72 24.38 45.50
N PHE A 9 -16.75 23.60 44.99
CA PHE A 9 -16.99 22.71 43.85
C PHE A 9 -17.57 23.46 42.65
N PHE A 10 -16.73 24.17 41.88
CA PHE A 10 -16.98 24.51 40.47
C PHE A 10 -15.71 25.13 39.83
N CYS A 11 -14.60 24.40 39.80
CA CYS A 11 -13.48 24.69 38.90
C CYS A 11 -13.14 23.44 38.08
N LEU A 12 -14.19 22.84 37.51
CA LEU A 12 -14.12 21.85 36.43
C LEU A 12 -14.74 22.40 35.14
N THR A 13 -15.01 23.71 35.08
CA THR A 13 -15.58 24.40 33.91
C THR A 13 -14.51 24.72 32.87
N SER A 14 -13.88 23.67 32.35
CA SER A 14 -13.42 23.59 30.96
C SER A 14 -12.85 22.21 30.63
N ILE A 15 -13.36 21.13 31.24
CA ILE A 15 -13.31 19.86 30.52
C ILE A 15 -14.40 19.97 29.45
N SER A 16 -14.04 20.56 28.32
CA SER A 16 -14.83 20.47 27.10
C SER A 16 -14.91 18.99 26.72
N ILE A 17 -15.98 18.32 27.14
CA ILE A 17 -16.32 16.94 26.76
C ILE A 17 -16.93 16.89 25.35
N VAL A 18 -16.66 17.91 24.52
CA VAL A 18 -16.98 17.87 23.09
C VAL A 18 -15.78 17.23 22.41
N ALA A 19 -16.00 16.19 21.61
CA ALA A 19 -14.96 15.50 20.85
C ALA A 19 -13.99 16.52 20.23
N GLN A 20 -12.78 16.60 20.77
CA GLN A 20 -11.73 17.46 20.23
C GLN A 20 -11.09 16.74 19.05
N ASN A 21 -10.89 17.47 17.95
CA ASN A 21 -10.08 16.99 16.85
C ASN A 21 -8.68 16.63 17.39
N VAL A 22 -8.23 15.40 17.16
CA VAL A 22 -6.87 14.98 17.56
C VAL A 22 -5.86 15.61 16.59
N GLY A 23 -5.07 16.55 17.12
CA GLY A 23 -3.92 17.13 16.43
C GLY A 23 -2.62 16.65 17.05
N ILE A 24 -1.80 15.93 16.28
CA ILE A 24 -0.43 15.63 16.70
C ILE A 24 0.49 16.65 16.03
N ASN A 25 1.24 17.40 16.84
CA ASN A 25 2.13 18.48 16.40
C ASN A 25 1.45 19.65 15.66
N THR A 26 0.21 19.98 16.04
CA THR A 26 -0.50 21.20 15.61
C THR A 26 -1.30 21.79 16.76
N THR A 27 -1.32 23.13 16.88
CA THR A 27 -2.03 23.84 17.95
C THR A 27 -3.48 24.17 17.60
N THR A 28 -3.90 23.92 16.34
CA THR A 28 -5.26 24.23 15.85
C THR A 28 -5.79 23.12 14.93
N PRO A 29 -6.01 21.89 15.44
CA PRO A 29 -6.58 20.83 14.63
C PRO A 29 -8.04 21.15 14.27
N ASN A 30 -8.27 21.69 13.07
CA ASN A 30 -9.61 22.05 12.58
C ASN A 30 -10.10 21.16 11.42
N ARG A 31 -9.31 20.16 11.01
CA ARG A 31 -9.61 19.31 9.83
C ARG A 31 -9.81 17.82 10.14
N ALA A 32 -9.18 17.24 11.16
CA ALA A 32 -9.19 15.79 11.40
C ALA A 32 -10.01 15.40 12.67
N LYS A 33 -10.96 14.47 12.52
CA LYS A 33 -11.91 14.02 13.57
C LYS A 33 -11.71 12.55 13.99
N LEU A 34 -10.49 12.03 14.20
CA LEU A 34 -10.33 10.58 14.39
C LEU A 34 -10.39 10.15 15.86
N GLU A 35 -11.53 9.57 16.25
CA GLU A 35 -11.71 8.73 17.44
C GLU A 35 -12.21 7.35 17.00
N VAL A 36 -11.54 6.29 17.47
CA VAL A 36 -11.98 4.89 17.32
C VAL A 36 -12.47 4.44 18.68
N PHE A 37 -13.79 4.22 18.84
CA PHE A 37 -14.36 3.73 20.09
C PHE A 37 -14.85 2.27 19.94
N GLY A 38 -14.21 1.37 20.69
CA GLY A 38 -14.30 -0.08 20.58
C GLY A 38 -13.03 -0.69 19.97
N VAL A 39 -12.44 -1.67 20.64
CA VAL A 39 -11.49 -2.65 20.06
C VAL A 39 -11.81 -4.09 20.48
N ALA A 40 -12.88 -4.27 21.22
CA ALA A 40 -12.86 -5.18 22.34
C ALA A 40 -14.11 -6.05 22.34
N GLY A 41 -13.90 -7.31 22.73
CA GLY A 41 -14.75 -8.47 22.44
C GLY A 41 -13.90 -9.57 21.80
N ALA A 42 -14.51 -10.66 21.32
CA ALA A 42 -13.81 -11.76 20.63
C ALA A 42 -13.46 -11.45 19.14
N GLY A 43 -13.00 -10.22 18.82
CA GLY A 43 -12.62 -9.76 17.47
C GLY A 43 -11.21 -9.14 17.41
N SER A 44 -10.65 -8.87 16.21
CA SER A 44 -9.17 -8.84 16.02
C SER A 44 -8.44 -7.52 15.68
N THR A 45 -9.08 -6.36 15.41
CA THR A 45 -8.36 -5.06 15.23
C THR A 45 -9.35 -3.89 15.25
N SER A 46 -9.05 -2.77 15.94
CA SER A 46 -9.81 -1.50 15.73
C SER A 46 -9.00 -0.29 15.32
N GLY A 47 -7.67 -0.35 15.43
CA GLY A 47 -6.82 0.68 14.85
C GLY A 47 -5.38 0.53 15.33
N ILE A 48 -4.56 -0.19 14.55
CA ILE A 48 -3.11 -0.22 14.66
C ILE A 48 -2.56 -0.09 13.25
N PHE A 49 -1.58 0.80 13.07
CA PHE A 49 -0.87 0.96 11.81
C PHE A 49 0.62 0.66 12.02
N GLY A 50 0.86 -0.59 12.46
CA GLY A 50 2.15 -1.18 12.79
C GLY A 50 2.51 -1.12 14.29
N VAL A 51 2.36 -2.25 15.01
CA VAL A 51 3.10 -2.51 16.25
C VAL A 51 3.38 -4.02 16.41
N GLY A 52 4.62 -4.36 16.78
CA GLY A 52 5.12 -5.75 16.96
C GLY A 52 5.55 -6.48 15.68
N GLY A 53 5.44 -5.85 14.51
CA GLY A 53 5.71 -6.49 13.22
C GLY A 53 5.33 -5.61 12.01
N ALA A 54 4.97 -6.25 10.88
CA ALA A 54 4.57 -5.57 9.65
C ALA A 54 3.36 -4.64 9.85
N GLY A 55 3.28 -3.55 9.08
CA GLY A 55 2.26 -2.52 9.25
C GLY A 55 1.94 -1.74 7.98
N ILE A 56 1.10 -0.70 8.11
CA ILE A 56 0.70 0.20 7.02
C ILE A 56 1.25 1.60 7.31
N SER A 57 1.87 2.26 6.32
CA SER A 57 2.28 3.67 6.42
C SER A 57 1.53 4.55 5.43
N ILE A 58 1.23 5.80 5.81
CA ILE A 58 0.65 6.83 4.94
C ILE A 58 1.64 7.98 4.90
N GLN A 59 2.09 8.38 3.72
CA GLN A 59 3.26 9.26 3.57
C GLN A 59 2.91 10.54 2.81
N GLN A 60 3.54 11.65 3.24
CA GLN A 60 3.51 12.94 2.53
C GLN A 60 4.62 13.01 1.48
N ASN A 61 4.51 13.95 0.53
CA ASN A 61 5.50 14.23 -0.51
C ASN A 61 5.81 13.01 -1.42
N TRP A 62 4.97 12.80 -2.44
CA TRP A 62 4.75 11.54 -3.18
C TRP A 62 3.78 10.65 -2.40
N PRO A 63 2.46 10.92 -2.52
CA PRO A 63 1.44 10.22 -1.75
C PRO A 63 1.59 8.71 -1.88
N THR A 64 1.92 8.06 -0.75
CA THR A 64 2.27 6.64 -0.72
C THR A 64 1.55 5.95 0.42
N ILE A 65 0.99 4.78 0.13
CA ILE A 65 0.60 3.77 1.10
C ILE A 65 1.67 2.69 1.11
N GLY A 66 2.25 2.44 2.28
CA GLY A 66 3.25 1.41 2.44
C GLY A 66 2.77 0.18 3.16
N PHE A 67 3.26 -1.01 2.78
CA PHE A 67 2.91 -2.31 3.33
C PHE A 67 4.17 -3.03 3.83
N ASN A 68 4.37 -3.08 5.14
CA ASN A 68 5.59 -3.55 5.80
C ASN A 68 6.84 -2.67 5.54
N GLN A 69 6.66 -1.42 5.12
CA GLN A 69 7.73 -0.43 5.08
C GLN A 69 7.21 0.98 5.36
N TYR A 70 8.12 1.85 5.75
CA TYR A 70 7.88 3.28 5.93
C TYR A 70 9.01 4.09 5.28
N ARG A 71 8.74 5.34 4.94
CA ARG A 71 9.75 6.22 4.34
C ARG A 71 10.73 6.72 5.38
N ASP A 72 12.02 6.64 5.06
CA ASP A 72 13.11 7.23 5.82
C ASP A 72 13.90 8.16 4.89
N GLU A 73 13.82 9.47 5.15
CA GLU A 73 14.41 10.53 4.30
C GLU A 73 15.86 10.88 4.69
N THR A 74 16.55 10.02 5.45
CA THR A 74 17.94 10.28 5.86
C THR A 74 18.95 10.35 4.69
N SER A 75 18.55 10.06 3.45
CA SER A 75 19.31 10.44 2.25
C SER A 75 18.40 10.70 1.04
N PRO A 76 18.68 11.72 0.20
CA PRO A 76 17.97 11.92 -1.06
C PRO A 76 18.13 10.68 -1.96
N GLY A 77 17.01 10.06 -2.35
CA GLY A 77 16.99 8.87 -3.21
C GLY A 77 17.02 7.52 -2.49
N THR A 78 17.06 7.49 -1.15
CA THR A 78 16.91 6.21 -0.41
C THR A 78 15.46 5.80 -0.31
N GLN A 79 15.24 4.52 -0.59
CA GLN A 79 13.96 3.84 -0.49
C GLN A 79 13.70 3.50 0.98
N GLY A 80 12.43 3.36 1.37
CA GLY A 80 12.00 3.22 2.76
C GLY A 80 12.68 2.09 3.55
N ARG A 81 12.33 1.92 4.82
CA ARG A 81 12.84 0.81 5.66
C ARG A 81 11.76 -0.20 5.95
N PHE A 82 12.15 -1.48 6.04
CA PHE A 82 11.27 -2.55 6.48
C PHE A 82 10.80 -2.32 7.92
N MET A 83 9.49 -2.48 8.17
CA MET A 83 8.94 -2.46 9.53
C MET A 83 9.24 -3.78 10.25
N ALA A 84 9.13 -4.90 9.53
CA ALA A 84 9.44 -6.25 10.01
C ALA A 84 10.13 -7.10 8.95
N ASN A 85 10.63 -8.27 9.37
CA ASN A 85 11.18 -9.27 8.46
C ASN A 85 10.13 -9.71 7.42
N GLY A 86 10.55 -9.93 6.18
CA GLY A 86 9.69 -10.40 5.09
C GLY A 86 9.59 -9.42 3.93
N PHE A 87 8.61 -9.65 3.06
CA PHE A 87 8.37 -8.81 1.88
C PHE A 87 7.70 -7.49 2.27
N ALA A 88 7.83 -6.51 1.38
CA ALA A 88 7.19 -5.20 1.52
C ALA A 88 6.64 -4.73 0.17
N ALA A 89 5.79 -3.70 0.17
CA ALA A 89 5.28 -3.09 -1.05
C ALA A 89 4.87 -1.62 -0.85
N ILE A 90 4.97 -0.79 -1.89
CA ILE A 90 4.35 0.55 -1.91
C ILE A 90 3.27 0.61 -2.97
N GLN A 91 2.21 1.35 -2.69
CA GLN A 91 1.34 1.95 -3.69
C GLN A 91 1.50 3.46 -3.61
N TYR A 92 1.84 4.14 -4.70
CA TYR A 92 2.07 5.59 -4.67
C TYR A 92 1.68 6.30 -5.96
N MET A 93 1.60 7.62 -5.87
CA MET A 93 1.49 8.52 -7.00
C MET A 93 2.73 9.41 -7.10
N ASP A 94 3.35 9.45 -8.27
CA ASP A 94 4.39 10.42 -8.60
C ASP A 94 3.73 11.72 -9.09
N PRO A 95 3.79 12.83 -8.34
CA PRO A 95 3.17 14.09 -8.72
C PRO A 95 3.87 14.78 -9.90
N GLY A 96 5.12 14.45 -10.21
CA GLY A 96 5.86 15.02 -11.34
C GLY A 96 5.43 14.43 -12.68
N THR A 97 5.11 13.14 -12.71
CA THR A 97 4.69 12.43 -13.93
C THR A 97 3.18 12.13 -13.98
N GLY A 98 2.47 12.24 -12.86
CA GLY A 98 1.06 11.87 -12.73
C GLY A 98 0.81 10.36 -12.70
N VAL A 99 1.86 9.55 -12.65
CA VAL A 99 1.78 8.09 -12.65
C VAL A 99 1.40 7.57 -11.26
N MET A 100 0.48 6.61 -11.19
CA MET A 100 0.26 5.78 -10.01
C MET A 100 0.88 4.41 -10.20
N ALA A 101 1.46 3.83 -9.14
CA ALA A 101 2.25 2.63 -9.23
C ALA A 101 2.14 1.72 -8.01
N ILE A 102 2.39 0.43 -8.23
CA ILE A 102 2.62 -0.57 -7.18
C ILE A 102 4.02 -1.16 -7.37
N ASP A 103 4.90 -0.96 -6.39
CA ASP A 103 6.24 -1.56 -6.35
C ASP A 103 6.31 -2.63 -5.26
N MET A 104 6.94 -3.76 -5.59
CA MET A 104 7.17 -4.88 -4.69
C MET A 104 8.64 -4.93 -4.30
N PHE A 105 8.92 -5.16 -3.02
CA PHE A 105 10.28 -5.34 -2.52
C PHE A 105 10.54 -6.81 -2.20
N PRO A 106 11.77 -7.32 -2.41
CA PRO A 106 12.16 -8.65 -1.95
C PRO A 106 12.08 -8.74 -0.42
N SER A 107 12.20 -9.96 0.12
CA SER A 107 12.24 -10.14 1.57
C SER A 107 13.45 -9.42 2.17
N GLY A 108 13.22 -8.67 3.23
CA GLY A 108 14.27 -7.99 4.00
C GLY A 108 14.19 -8.28 5.49
N THR A 109 15.11 -7.68 6.25
CA THR A 109 15.13 -7.72 7.71
C THR A 109 14.55 -6.42 8.28
N SER A 110 13.90 -6.50 9.44
CA SER A 110 13.37 -5.34 10.14
C SER A 110 14.42 -4.23 10.27
N THR A 111 14.02 -2.99 10.02
CA THR A 111 14.84 -1.76 10.05
C THR A 111 15.89 -1.63 8.96
N SER A 112 16.15 -2.66 8.14
CA SER A 112 17.04 -2.52 6.98
C SER A 112 16.40 -1.66 5.89
N PHE A 113 17.24 -1.07 5.03
CA PHE A 113 16.75 -0.33 3.86
C PHE A 113 16.10 -1.28 2.85
N THR A 114 14.97 -0.84 2.28
CA THR A 114 14.38 -1.48 1.10
C THR A 114 15.30 -1.25 -0.10
N PRO A 115 15.58 -2.29 -0.90
CA PRO A 115 16.30 -2.13 -2.17
C PRO A 115 15.35 -1.55 -3.23
N VAL A 116 15.85 -1.34 -4.47
CA VAL A 116 15.02 -0.98 -5.64
C VAL A 116 13.80 -1.89 -5.77
N GLY A 117 12.62 -1.30 -5.60
CA GLY A 117 11.35 -1.98 -5.80
C GLY A 117 11.17 -2.42 -7.25
N VAL A 118 10.60 -3.59 -7.45
CA VAL A 118 10.19 -4.09 -8.77
C VAL A 118 8.77 -3.61 -9.03
N ARG A 119 8.61 -2.78 -10.07
CA ARG A 119 7.31 -2.30 -10.53
C ARG A 119 6.45 -3.46 -11.00
N ALA A 120 5.38 -3.74 -10.26
CA ALA A 120 4.40 -4.75 -10.65
C ALA A 120 3.40 -4.16 -11.65
N MET A 121 2.84 -2.99 -11.33
CA MET A 121 1.78 -2.35 -12.11
C MET A 121 1.92 -0.83 -12.09
N THR A 122 1.59 -0.20 -13.20
CA THR A 122 1.61 1.25 -13.40
C THR A 122 0.30 1.70 -14.04
N PHE A 123 -0.33 2.74 -13.50
CA PHE A 123 -1.41 3.49 -14.12
C PHE A 123 -0.85 4.81 -14.65
N PHE A 124 -0.90 4.99 -15.96
CA PHE A 124 -0.36 6.19 -16.61
C PHE A 124 -1.39 7.32 -16.59
N PRO A 125 -0.96 8.60 -16.64
CA PRO A 125 -1.87 9.75 -16.71
C PRO A 125 -2.75 9.74 -17.97
N THR A 126 -2.38 8.97 -19.00
CA THR A 126 -3.20 8.72 -20.19
C THR A 126 -4.37 7.77 -19.96
N GLY A 127 -4.48 7.17 -18.76
CA GLY A 127 -5.47 6.13 -18.43
C GLY A 127 -5.04 4.72 -18.80
N ASN A 128 -3.88 4.55 -19.45
CA ASN A 128 -3.35 3.23 -19.81
C ASN A 128 -2.76 2.51 -18.60
N VAL A 129 -2.77 1.18 -18.64
CA VAL A 129 -2.17 0.31 -17.61
C VAL A 129 -0.94 -0.40 -18.16
N GLY A 130 0.14 -0.35 -17.40
CA GLY A 130 1.37 -1.11 -17.66
C GLY A 130 1.58 -2.19 -16.60
N ILE A 131 1.99 -3.38 -17.03
CA ILE A 131 2.48 -4.44 -16.15
C ILE A 131 3.95 -4.70 -16.51
N ARG A 132 4.85 -4.48 -15.54
CA ARG A 132 6.32 -4.56 -15.69
C ARG A 132 6.92 -3.74 -16.84
N THR A 133 6.21 -2.71 -17.33
CA THR A 133 6.68 -1.81 -18.39
C THR A 133 6.78 -0.36 -17.91
N GLY A 134 7.77 0.38 -18.43
CA GLY A 134 7.92 1.82 -18.22
C GLY A 134 7.08 2.68 -19.16
N ILE A 135 6.51 2.10 -20.22
CA ILE A 135 5.72 2.80 -21.24
C ILE A 135 4.51 1.94 -21.61
N ALA A 136 3.32 2.55 -21.67
CA ALA A 136 2.10 1.92 -22.16
C ALA A 136 1.49 2.73 -23.32
N ASN A 137 1.85 2.36 -24.55
CA ASN A 137 1.32 2.98 -25.79
C ASN A 137 -0.04 2.40 -26.23
N ALA A 138 -0.58 1.45 -25.46
CA ALA A 138 -1.91 0.86 -25.63
C ALA A 138 -2.63 0.88 -24.28
N SER A 139 -3.95 0.67 -24.26
CA SER A 139 -4.76 0.67 -23.03
C SER A 139 -4.23 -0.31 -21.97
N LEU A 140 -3.67 -1.44 -22.41
CA LEU A 140 -2.91 -2.37 -21.57
C LEU A 140 -1.60 -2.71 -22.29
N ALA A 141 -0.47 -2.54 -21.60
CA ALA A 141 0.84 -2.97 -22.06
C ALA A 141 1.48 -3.89 -21.02
N VAL A 142 1.91 -5.07 -21.44
CA VAL A 142 2.52 -6.08 -20.56
C VAL A 142 3.89 -6.42 -21.11
N SER A 143 4.92 -6.24 -20.30
CA SER A 143 6.28 -6.68 -20.64
C SER A 143 6.53 -8.09 -20.17
N ARG A 144 7.30 -8.84 -20.96
CA ARG A 144 7.75 -10.20 -20.64
C ARG A 144 8.42 -10.27 -19.26
N GLY A 145 8.08 -11.31 -18.50
CA GLY A 145 8.77 -11.72 -17.27
C GLY A 145 9.96 -12.67 -17.51
N GLU A 146 10.73 -12.92 -16.45
CA GLU A 146 11.84 -13.91 -16.50
C GLU A 146 11.35 -15.36 -16.42
N GLY A 147 10.06 -15.58 -16.17
CA GLY A 147 9.48 -16.92 -16.05
C GLY A 147 9.32 -17.62 -17.40
N ILE A 148 9.44 -18.96 -17.39
CA ILE A 148 9.28 -19.80 -18.60
C ILE A 148 7.88 -19.72 -19.22
N GLU A 149 6.89 -19.38 -18.40
CA GLU A 149 5.48 -19.26 -18.79
C GLU A 149 5.20 -18.06 -19.72
N GLY A 150 6.17 -17.16 -19.91
CA GLY A 150 6.10 -16.06 -20.85
C GLY A 150 5.54 -14.77 -20.26
N THR A 151 4.92 -13.96 -21.12
CA THR A 151 4.37 -12.63 -20.80
C THR A 151 3.00 -12.73 -20.12
N ALA A 152 2.15 -13.62 -20.60
CA ALA A 152 0.78 -13.80 -20.08
C ALA A 152 0.32 -15.25 -20.24
N VAL A 153 -0.36 -15.76 -19.22
CA VAL A 153 -0.98 -17.08 -19.22
C VAL A 153 -2.46 -16.96 -18.91
N PHE A 154 -3.29 -17.50 -19.78
CA PHE A 154 -4.73 -17.64 -19.59
C PHE A 154 -5.03 -19.11 -19.32
N GLN A 155 -5.25 -19.44 -18.05
CA GLN A 155 -5.41 -20.83 -17.60
C GLN A 155 -6.80 -21.37 -17.94
N GLY A 156 -6.82 -22.56 -18.54
CA GLY A 156 -8.01 -23.40 -18.65
C GLY A 156 -8.02 -24.51 -17.60
N GLY A 157 -8.98 -25.43 -17.72
CA GLY A 157 -9.07 -26.60 -16.84
C GLY A 157 -7.98 -27.65 -17.12
N ILE A 158 -7.50 -27.75 -18.36
CA ILE A 158 -6.45 -28.70 -18.78
C ILE A 158 -5.30 -27.96 -19.49
N TYR A 159 -5.62 -27.00 -20.37
CA TYR A 159 -4.63 -26.29 -21.18
C TYR A 159 -4.66 -24.78 -20.93
N SER A 160 -3.51 -24.12 -21.08
CA SER A 160 -3.40 -22.67 -20.96
C SER A 160 -3.07 -22.02 -22.31
N SER A 161 -3.63 -20.86 -22.62
CA SER A 161 -3.09 -20.03 -23.70
C SER A 161 -1.94 -19.19 -23.15
N GLN A 162 -0.82 -19.12 -23.86
CA GLN A 162 0.42 -18.50 -23.42
C GLN A 162 0.95 -17.56 -24.51
N PHE A 163 1.42 -16.39 -24.10
CA PHE A 163 2.04 -15.39 -24.98
C PHE A 163 3.51 -15.26 -24.62
N ASN A 164 4.39 -15.38 -25.63
CA ASN A 164 5.85 -15.45 -25.46
C ASN A 164 6.31 -16.61 -24.55
N TYR A 165 5.79 -17.82 -24.75
CA TYR A 165 6.18 -19.01 -24.00
C TYR A 165 7.66 -19.40 -24.23
N ASN A 166 8.35 -19.77 -23.15
CA ASN A 166 9.75 -20.18 -23.14
C ASN A 166 10.70 -19.12 -23.74
N ILE A 167 12.00 -19.43 -23.85
CA ILE A 167 13.04 -18.56 -24.43
C ILE A 167 12.85 -18.32 -25.93
N SER A 168 12.11 -19.20 -26.61
CA SER A 168 11.76 -19.07 -28.03
C SER A 168 10.65 -18.05 -28.28
N GLU A 169 9.94 -17.65 -27.22
CA GLU A 169 8.84 -16.70 -27.26
C GLU A 169 7.65 -17.11 -28.15
N ASP A 170 7.39 -18.41 -28.23
CA ASP A 170 6.26 -18.95 -29.00
C ASP A 170 4.92 -18.46 -28.44
N THR A 171 3.89 -18.33 -29.28
CA THR A 171 2.53 -18.03 -28.83
C THR A 171 1.63 -19.23 -29.03
N TYR A 172 0.98 -19.67 -27.96
CA TYR A 172 0.03 -20.78 -27.98
C TYR A 172 -1.36 -20.27 -27.64
N ILE A 173 -2.29 -20.40 -28.57
CA ILE A 173 -3.72 -20.19 -28.35
C ILE A 173 -4.37 -21.56 -28.30
N ARG A 174 -4.84 -21.95 -27.11
CA ARG A 174 -5.37 -23.28 -26.86
C ARG A 174 -6.77 -23.19 -26.24
N PRO A 175 -7.67 -24.13 -26.59
CA PRO A 175 -8.91 -24.26 -25.86
C PRO A 175 -8.62 -24.69 -24.42
N GLY A 176 -9.39 -24.23 -23.43
CA GLY A 176 -9.08 -24.49 -22.02
C GLY A 176 -9.20 -25.96 -21.56
N LYS A 177 -9.76 -26.85 -22.38
CA LYS A 177 -9.93 -28.28 -22.11
C LYS A 177 -10.09 -29.08 -23.42
N ASP A 178 -10.03 -30.40 -23.33
CA ASP A 178 -10.26 -31.32 -24.44
C ASP A 178 -11.58 -31.04 -25.17
N SER A 179 -11.56 -31.22 -26.49
CA SER A 179 -12.73 -31.05 -27.38
C SER A 179 -13.39 -29.66 -27.34
N SER A 180 -12.76 -28.65 -26.74
CA SER A 180 -13.25 -27.27 -26.76
C SER A 180 -12.76 -26.53 -28.00
N LYS A 181 -13.52 -25.52 -28.43
CA LYS A 181 -13.22 -24.75 -29.64
C LYS A 181 -12.25 -23.60 -29.31
N TYR A 182 -11.29 -23.38 -30.21
CA TYR A 182 -10.61 -22.11 -30.38
C TYR A 182 -11.05 -21.55 -31.74
N ILE A 183 -11.28 -20.24 -31.82
CA ILE A 183 -11.62 -19.53 -33.06
C ILE A 183 -10.54 -18.49 -33.27
#